data_AF-A0A7S2F980-F1
#
_entry.id   AF-A0A7S2F980-F1
#
_cell.length_a   1.000
_cell.length_b   1.000
_cell.length_c   1.000
_cell.angle_alpha   90.00
_cell.angle_beta   90.00
_cell.angle_gamma   90.00
#
_symmetry.space_group_name_H-M   'P 1'
#
loop_
_entity.id
_entity.type
_entity.pdbx_description
1 polymer ?
#
loop_
_entity_poly.entity_id
_entity_poly.type
_entity_poly.pdbx_seq_one_letter_code
_entity_poly.pdbx_strand_id
1 'polypeptide(L)'
;EKKAQRKSKGAKRREKEQAAERQARREDEDERREARKNRKNDGAGDGDGDASVATSGPAAPAAAGATGAAAGGKKVMSCNTCGGSFPSPDEYRSHFKSDWHRYNLKLKTVSQQNGSEFICVSEEEFVSVDADELFFGSS
;
A
#
# COMPACT_ATOMS: atom_id res chain seq x y z
N GLU A 1 -56.49 41.57 0.92
CA GLU A 1 -55.51 41.90 -0.14
C GLU A 1 -54.09 41.60 0.36
N LYS A 2 -53.33 40.72 -0.30
CA LYS A 2 -52.01 40.27 0.17
C LYS A 2 -50.89 41.07 -0.52
N LYS A 3 -50.43 42.16 0.09
CA LYS A 3 -49.24 42.89 -0.38
C LYS A 3 -47.97 42.13 0.02
N ALA A 4 -47.44 41.32 -0.89
CA ALA A 4 -46.14 40.68 -0.73
C ALA A 4 -45.03 41.75 -0.76
N GLN A 5 -44.34 41.94 0.36
CA GLN A 5 -43.19 42.83 0.48
C GLN A 5 -42.06 42.33 -0.43
N ARG A 6 -41.75 43.09 -1.49
CA ARG A 6 -40.67 42.76 -2.42
C ARG A 6 -39.34 43.09 -1.73
N LYS A 7 -38.58 42.06 -1.34
CA LYS A 7 -37.18 42.21 -0.87
C LYS A 7 -36.36 42.97 -1.92
N SER A 8 -35.44 43.82 -1.46
CA SER A 8 -34.61 44.66 -2.31
C SER A 8 -33.70 43.82 -3.24
N LYS A 9 -33.38 44.36 -4.43
CA LYS A 9 -32.58 43.67 -5.46
C LYS A 9 -31.20 43.22 -4.95
N GLY A 10 -30.59 44.01 -4.06
CA GLY A 10 -29.30 43.69 -3.42
C GLY A 10 -29.39 42.53 -2.42
N ALA A 11 -30.43 42.52 -1.58
CA ALA A 11 -30.67 41.41 -0.64
C ALA A 11 -30.89 40.09 -1.40
N LYS A 12 -31.61 40.13 -2.52
CA LYS A 12 -31.85 38.95 -3.37
C LYS A 12 -30.57 38.41 -4.02
N ARG A 13 -29.59 39.27 -4.34
CA ARG A 13 -28.30 38.85 -4.91
C ARG A 13 -27.45 38.10 -3.88
N ARG A 14 -27.36 38.62 -2.65
CA ARG A 14 -26.64 37.95 -1.54
C ARG A 14 -27.28 36.62 -1.14
N GLU A 15 -28.62 36.56 -1.10
CA GLU A 15 -29.35 35.32 -0.80
C GLU A 15 -29.13 34.26 -1.89
N LYS A 16 -29.05 34.67 -3.17
CA LYS A 16 -28.74 33.80 -4.29
C LYS A 16 -27.30 33.28 -4.26
N GLU A 17 -26.34 34.13 -3.95
CA GLU A 17 -24.92 33.77 -3.84
C GLU A 17 -24.68 32.80 -2.68
N GLN A 18 -25.29 33.07 -1.52
CA GLN A 18 -25.21 32.18 -0.36
C GLN A 18 -25.96 30.85 -0.57
N ALA A 19 -27.02 30.85 -1.39
CA ALA A 19 -27.68 29.62 -1.82
C ALA A 19 -26.81 28.82 -2.81
N ALA A 20 -26.14 29.49 -3.74
CA ALA A 20 -25.22 28.86 -4.69
C ALA A 20 -24.00 28.26 -3.98
N GLU A 21 -23.43 28.94 -2.98
CA GLU A 21 -22.31 28.42 -2.18
C GLU A 21 -22.73 27.17 -1.37
N ARG A 22 -23.92 27.20 -0.76
CA ARG A 22 -24.48 26.03 -0.07
C ARG A 22 -24.75 24.86 -1.02
N GLN A 23 -25.14 25.16 -2.26
CA GLN A 23 -25.36 24.13 -3.27
C GLN A 23 -24.04 23.54 -3.75
N ALA A 24 -23.03 24.35 -4.06
CA ALA A 24 -21.70 23.90 -4.45
C ALA A 24 -21.06 23.00 -3.38
N ARG A 25 -21.20 23.35 -2.09
CA ARG A 25 -20.71 22.50 -0.99
C ARG A 25 -21.42 21.14 -0.90
N ARG A 26 -22.71 21.09 -1.24
CA ARG A 26 -23.48 19.84 -1.27
C ARG A 26 -23.12 18.98 -2.48
N GLU A 27 -22.89 19.60 -3.63
CA GLU A 27 -22.46 18.92 -4.85
C GLU A 27 -21.06 18.32 -4.71
N ASP A 28 -20.11 19.04 -4.08
CA ASP A 28 -18.79 18.49 -3.73
C ASP A 28 -18.88 17.28 -2.78
N GLU A 29 -19.74 17.35 -1.75
CA GLU A 29 -19.93 16.23 -0.82
C GLU A 29 -20.58 15.02 -1.50
N ASP A 30 -21.54 15.26 -2.39
CA ASP A 30 -22.20 14.19 -3.16
C ASP A 30 -21.23 13.57 -4.18
N GLU A 31 -20.44 14.37 -4.89
CA GLU A 31 -19.39 13.88 -5.80
C GLU A 31 -18.37 13.02 -5.04
N ARG A 32 -17.93 13.46 -3.85
CA ARG A 32 -17.03 12.68 -2.99
C ARG A 32 -17.67 11.37 -2.52
N ARG A 33 -18.98 11.39 -2.25
CA ARG A 33 -19.74 10.20 -1.84
C ARG A 33 -19.95 9.24 -3.01
N GLU A 34 -20.26 9.74 -4.20
CA GLU A 34 -20.41 8.94 -5.41
C GLU A 34 -19.06 8.38 -5.87
N ALA A 35 -17.97 9.14 -5.80
CA ALA A 35 -16.63 8.63 -6.09
C ALA A 35 -16.25 7.45 -5.17
N ARG A 36 -16.61 7.51 -3.89
CA ARG A 36 -16.45 6.39 -2.94
C ARG A 36 -17.30 5.18 -3.32
N LYS A 37 -18.56 5.39 -3.74
CA LYS A 37 -19.46 4.31 -4.17
C LYS A 37 -19.01 3.68 -5.48
N ASN A 38 -18.58 4.49 -6.45
CA ASN A 38 -18.07 4.02 -7.73
C ASN A 38 -16.83 3.14 -7.53
N ARG A 39 -15.88 3.58 -6.68
CA ARG A 39 -14.73 2.78 -6.27
C ARG A 39 -15.10 1.46 -5.57
N LYS A 40 -16.29 1.37 -4.96
CA LYS A 40 -16.82 0.15 -4.33
C LYS A 40 -17.56 -0.75 -5.33
N ASN A 41 -18.13 -0.17 -6.39
CA ASN A 41 -18.89 -0.88 -7.43
C ASN A 41 -17.97 -1.45 -8.53
N ASP A 42 -16.83 -0.81 -8.82
CA ASP A 42 -15.83 -1.25 -9.80
C ASP A 42 -14.97 -2.46 -9.35
N GLY A 43 -15.40 -3.19 -8.34
CA GLY A 43 -14.75 -4.44 -7.92
C GLY A 43 -13.69 -4.26 -6.83
N ALA A 44 -13.80 -5.12 -5.83
CA ALA A 44 -12.83 -5.30 -4.76
C ALA A 44 -11.45 -5.64 -5.32
N GLY A 45 -10.50 -4.75 -5.07
CA GLY A 45 -9.08 -5.05 -4.98
C GLY A 45 -8.63 -4.58 -3.60
N ASP A 46 -8.69 -5.49 -2.63
CA ASP A 46 -8.23 -5.33 -1.26
C ASP A 46 -6.81 -4.75 -1.18
N GLY A 47 -6.65 -3.75 -0.32
CA GLY A 47 -5.38 -3.08 -0.06
C GLY A 47 -5.48 -2.11 1.11
N ASP A 48 -6.12 -2.52 2.19
CA ASP A 48 -5.97 -1.91 3.51
C ASP A 48 -4.52 -2.09 3.99
N GLY A 49 -3.77 -0.99 4.02
CA GLY A 49 -2.54 -0.84 4.80
C GLY A 49 -2.72 0.41 5.65
N ASP A 50 -3.13 0.19 6.90
CA ASP A 50 -3.46 1.23 7.85
C ASP A 50 -2.23 2.02 8.28
N ALA A 51 -2.44 3.33 8.44
CA ALA A 51 -1.51 4.21 9.11
C ALA A 51 -1.63 3.99 10.62
N SER A 52 -0.77 3.14 11.18
CA SER A 52 -0.48 3.15 12.60
C SER A 52 0.71 4.07 12.85
N VAL A 53 0.40 5.28 13.33
CA VAL A 53 1.36 6.13 14.02
C VAL A 53 1.57 5.55 15.42
N ALA A 54 2.68 4.84 15.60
CA ALA A 54 3.23 4.55 16.92
C ALA A 54 4.75 4.70 16.85
N THR A 55 5.20 5.83 17.38
CA THR A 55 6.57 6.13 17.74
C THR A 55 7.13 5.11 18.74
N SER A 56 8.43 4.80 18.55
CA SER A 56 9.45 4.24 19.46
C SER A 56 9.55 2.72 19.76
N GLY A 57 10.66 2.12 19.27
CA GLY A 57 11.58 1.27 20.05
C GLY A 57 11.51 -0.26 19.87
N PRO A 58 12.62 -0.97 19.55
CA PRO A 58 12.61 -2.35 19.09
C PRO A 58 12.69 -3.39 20.22
N ALA A 59 11.95 -4.50 20.07
CA ALA A 59 12.26 -5.77 20.72
C ALA A 59 11.55 -6.91 19.96
N ALA A 60 12.31 -7.66 19.18
CA ALA A 60 11.97 -9.03 18.80
C ALA A 60 12.24 -9.97 20.00
N PRO A 61 11.89 -11.27 19.95
CA PRO A 61 11.00 -11.99 19.04
C PRO A 61 9.97 -12.88 19.81
N ALA A 62 8.85 -13.26 19.18
CA ALA A 62 8.27 -14.61 19.34
C ALA A 62 6.99 -14.83 18.51
N ALA A 63 7.13 -15.73 17.54
CA ALA A 63 6.29 -16.90 17.28
C ALA A 63 4.76 -16.80 17.07
N ALA A 64 4.37 -17.56 16.04
CA ALA A 64 3.17 -18.38 15.88
C ALA A 64 1.99 -17.78 15.10
N GLY A 65 1.75 -18.40 13.95
CA GLY A 65 0.52 -18.32 13.18
C GLY A 65 0.46 -19.43 12.14
N ALA A 66 0.50 -20.69 12.59
CA ALA A 66 0.26 -21.85 11.75
C ALA A 66 -1.24 -22.05 11.51
N THR A 67 -1.68 -22.13 10.25
CA THR A 67 -2.88 -22.90 9.86
C THR A 67 -2.75 -23.41 8.43
N GLY A 68 -2.91 -24.72 8.24
CA GLY A 68 -3.34 -25.30 6.95
C GLY A 68 -2.47 -26.44 6.41
N ALA A 69 -2.78 -27.66 6.83
CA ALA A 69 -2.21 -28.90 6.29
C ALA A 69 -2.64 -29.17 4.83
N ALA A 70 -1.71 -29.62 4.00
CA ALA A 70 -1.97 -30.60 2.93
C ALA A 70 -0.67 -31.31 2.54
N ALA A 71 -0.55 -32.57 2.95
CA ALA A 71 0.42 -33.50 2.41
C ALA A 71 0.12 -33.74 0.92
N GLY A 72 1.09 -33.47 0.04
CA GLY A 72 0.92 -33.72 -1.38
C GLY A 72 2.15 -33.34 -2.20
N GLY A 73 3.18 -34.19 -2.16
CA GLY A 73 4.39 -34.09 -2.99
C GLY A 73 5.19 -32.81 -2.76
N LYS A 74 6.38 -32.92 -2.16
CA LYS A 74 7.30 -31.80 -1.94
C LYS A 74 7.77 -31.24 -3.30
N LYS A 75 6.92 -30.50 -4.02
CA LYS A 75 7.37 -29.65 -5.12
C LYS A 75 8.08 -28.50 -4.45
N VAL A 76 9.40 -28.60 -4.47
CA VAL A 76 10.28 -27.50 -4.10
C VAL A 76 9.92 -26.33 -4.99
N MET A 77 9.37 -25.28 -4.39
CA MET A 77 8.93 -24.09 -5.12
C MET A 77 10.13 -23.15 -5.15
N SER A 78 10.64 -22.82 -6.33
CA SER A 78 11.79 -21.94 -6.46
C SER A 78 11.42 -20.59 -7.07
N CYS A 79 12.10 -19.53 -6.62
CA CYS A 79 11.97 -18.21 -7.20
C CYS A 79 13.02 -18.00 -8.29
N ASN A 80 12.60 -17.71 -9.53
CA ASN A 80 13.53 -17.49 -10.64
C ASN A 80 14.34 -16.18 -10.47
N THR A 81 13.79 -15.17 -9.79
CA THR A 81 14.47 -13.88 -9.58
C THR A 81 15.51 -13.94 -8.47
N CYS A 82 15.30 -14.79 -7.47
CA CYS A 82 16.11 -14.82 -6.26
C CYS A 82 16.93 -16.12 -6.12
N GLY A 83 16.67 -17.14 -6.95
CA GLY A 83 17.32 -18.45 -6.86
C GLY A 83 16.96 -19.27 -5.62
N GLY A 84 16.11 -18.73 -4.73
CA GLY A 84 15.67 -19.37 -3.49
C GLY A 84 14.81 -20.59 -3.75
N SER A 85 14.97 -21.59 -2.88
CA SER A 85 14.35 -22.90 -2.97
C SER A 85 13.54 -23.16 -1.71
N PHE A 86 12.21 -23.16 -1.82
CA PHE A 86 11.31 -23.23 -0.67
C PHE A 86 10.63 -24.59 -0.56
N PRO A 87 10.67 -25.23 0.62
CA PRO A 87 10.00 -26.50 0.87
C PRO A 87 8.48 -26.36 1.04
N SER A 88 7.98 -25.17 1.40
CA SER A 88 6.57 -24.90 1.63
C SER A 88 5.98 -23.86 0.66
N PRO A 89 4.75 -24.07 0.16
CA PRO A 89 4.04 -23.05 -0.63
C PRO A 89 3.70 -21.79 0.19
N ASP A 90 3.64 -21.89 1.51
CA ASP A 90 3.41 -20.75 2.40
C ASP A 90 4.64 -19.85 2.48
N GLU A 91 5.82 -20.45 2.63
CA GLU A 91 7.12 -19.77 2.58
C GLU A 91 7.39 -19.15 1.21
N TYR A 92 7.05 -19.86 0.13
CA TYR A 92 7.16 -19.30 -1.22
C TYR A 92 6.29 -18.04 -1.38
N ARG A 93 5.10 -18.00 -0.79
CA ARG A 93 4.22 -16.82 -0.81
C ARG A 93 4.74 -15.69 0.08
N SER A 94 5.27 -16.00 1.26
CA SER A 94 5.85 -15.00 2.15
C SER A 94 7.13 -14.40 1.58
N HIS A 95 7.93 -15.17 0.84
CA HIS A 95 9.12 -14.70 0.13
C HIS A 95 8.83 -13.52 -0.80
N PHE A 96 7.75 -13.53 -1.59
CA PHE A 96 7.42 -12.39 -2.46
C PHE A 96 7.19 -11.07 -1.72
N LYS A 97 6.91 -11.14 -0.41
CA LYS A 97 6.67 -9.97 0.45
C LYS A 97 7.91 -9.61 1.28
N SER A 98 8.98 -10.41 1.23
CA SER A 98 10.20 -10.15 2.00
C SER A 98 11.09 -9.10 1.33
N ASP A 99 11.93 -8.46 2.14
CA ASP A 99 12.89 -7.45 1.67
C ASP A 99 13.94 -8.04 0.74
N TRP A 100 14.26 -9.33 0.88
CA TRP A 100 15.16 -10.06 -0.03
C TRP A 100 14.65 -10.09 -1.48
N HIS A 101 13.34 -10.34 -1.67
CA HIS A 101 12.74 -10.35 -3.00
C HIS A 101 12.76 -8.95 -3.63
N ARG A 102 12.42 -7.93 -2.84
CA ARG A 102 12.40 -6.52 -3.28
C ARG A 102 13.80 -6.02 -3.63
N TYR A 103 14.80 -6.42 -2.86
CA TYR A 103 16.20 -6.10 -3.08
C TYR A 103 16.69 -6.65 -4.43
N ASN A 104 16.50 -7.96 -4.67
CA ASN A 104 16.88 -8.59 -5.94
C ASN A 104 16.12 -8.01 -7.14
N LEU A 105 14.83 -7.68 -6.98
CA LEU A 105 14.07 -7.01 -8.03
C LEU A 105 14.64 -5.64 -8.38
N LYS A 106 15.02 -4.86 -7.36
CA LYS A 106 15.64 -3.54 -7.53
C LYS A 106 17.01 -3.64 -8.20
N LEU A 107 17.84 -4.61 -7.79
CA LEU A 107 19.12 -4.88 -8.44
C LEU A 107 18.93 -5.25 -9.91
N LYS A 108 17.93 -6.06 -10.24
CA LYS A 108 17.61 -6.40 -11.64
C LYS A 108 17.24 -5.16 -12.44
N THR A 109 16.38 -4.30 -11.90
CA THR A 109 15.99 -3.06 -12.57
C THR A 109 17.18 -2.11 -12.77
N VAL A 110 18.02 -1.94 -11.75
CA VAL A 110 19.21 -1.07 -11.79
C VAL A 110 20.27 -1.64 -12.74
N SER A 111 20.53 -2.94 -12.71
CA SER A 111 21.43 -3.64 -13.63
C SER A 111 21.01 -3.44 -15.08
N GLN A 112 19.72 -3.61 -15.39
CA GLN A 112 19.18 -3.40 -16.73
C GLN A 112 19.30 -1.94 -17.21
N GLN A 113 19.20 -0.97 -16.29
CA GLN A 113 19.32 0.45 -16.61
C GLN A 113 20.77 0.91 -16.77
N ASN A 114 21.68 0.36 -15.97
CA ASN A 114 23.07 0.80 -15.89
C ASN A 114 24.03 -0.06 -16.74
N GLY A 115 23.53 -1.09 -17.43
CA GLY A 115 24.35 -2.02 -18.22
C GLY A 115 25.32 -2.86 -17.38
N SER A 116 25.08 -2.93 -16.07
CA SER A 116 25.87 -3.72 -15.12
C SER A 116 25.36 -5.15 -15.10
N GLU A 117 26.24 -6.14 -14.94
CA GLU A 117 25.85 -7.55 -14.86
C GLU A 117 24.93 -7.80 -13.66
N PHE A 118 23.80 -8.49 -13.90
CA PHE A 118 22.85 -8.82 -12.84
C PHE A 118 23.42 -9.94 -11.97
N ILE A 119 23.76 -9.63 -10.73
CA ILE A 119 24.19 -10.62 -9.73
C ILE A 119 23.03 -10.85 -8.77
N CYS A 120 22.52 -12.08 -8.78
CA CYS A 120 21.47 -12.52 -7.87
C CYS A 120 22.08 -12.76 -6.50
N VAL A 121 21.67 -11.98 -5.50
CA VAL A 121 22.17 -12.13 -4.13
C VAL A 121 21.42 -13.27 -3.47
N SER A 122 22.16 -14.29 -3.03
CA SER A 122 21.60 -15.44 -2.32
C SER A 122 21.05 -15.02 -0.96
N GLU A 123 20.23 -15.87 -0.34
CA GLU A 123 19.71 -15.61 1.00
C GLU A 123 20.85 -15.49 2.03
N GLU A 124 21.89 -16.32 1.90
CA GLU A 124 23.06 -16.30 2.77
C GLU A 124 23.84 -14.98 2.67
N GLU A 125 24.03 -14.48 1.44
CA GLU A 125 24.68 -13.19 1.23
C GLU A 125 23.80 -12.01 1.66
N PHE A 126 22.49 -12.09 1.47
CA PHE A 126 21.56 -11.07 1.94
C PHE A 126 21.53 -10.98 3.47
N VAL A 127 21.61 -12.11 4.17
CA VAL A 127 21.72 -12.16 5.64
C VAL A 127 23.09 -11.69 6.12
N SER A 128 24.14 -11.93 5.32
CA SER A 128 25.52 -11.50 5.64
C SER A 128 25.78 -10.03 5.32
N VAL A 129 25.02 -9.41 4.41
CA VAL A 129 25.01 -7.96 4.22
C VAL A 129 24.11 -7.39 5.31
N ASP A 130 24.69 -7.23 6.50
CA ASP A 130 24.05 -6.72 7.71
C ASP A 130 23.05 -5.60 7.39
N ALA A 131 21.78 -5.81 7.73
CA ALA A 131 20.78 -4.75 7.80
C ALA A 131 21.20 -3.62 8.77
N ASP A 132 22.20 -3.89 9.62
CA ASP A 132 22.77 -2.97 10.60
C ASP A 132 23.77 -1.95 10.02
N GLU A 133 24.53 -2.23 8.94
CA GLU A 133 25.47 -1.21 8.42
C GLU A 133 24.78 -0.07 7.64
N LEU A 134 23.53 -0.27 7.20
CA LEU A 134 22.74 0.78 6.53
C LEU A 134 21.81 1.54 7.48
N PHE A 135 21.56 1.05 8.71
CA PHE A 135 20.58 1.64 9.62
C PHE A 135 21.09 1.92 11.04
N PHE A 136 22.09 1.19 11.55
CA PHE A 136 22.63 1.37 12.90
C PHE A 136 24.16 1.19 12.95
N GLY A 137 24.89 2.28 12.74
CA GLY A 137 26.18 2.43 13.43
C GLY A 137 27.33 3.04 12.64
N SER A 138 27.48 4.34 12.77
CA SER A 138 28.54 4.81 13.69
C SER A 138 28.09 6.12 14.33
N SER A 139 27.83 6.03 15.63
CA SER A 139 27.86 7.16 16.56
C SER A 139 29.28 7.72 16.68
#